data_AF-A0A2K8U1X0-F1
#
_entry.id   AF-A0A2K8U1X0-F1
#
_cell.length_a   1.000
_cell.length_b   1.000
_cell.length_c   1.000
_cell.angle_alpha   90.00
_cell.angle_beta   90.00
_cell.angle_gamma   90.00
#
_symmetry.space_group_name_H-M   'P 1'
#
loop_
_entity.id
_entity.type
_entity.pdbx_description
1 polymer ?
#
loop_
_entity_poly.entity_id
_entity_poly.type
_entity_poly.pdbx_seq_one_letter_code
_entity_poly.pdbx_strand_id
1 'polypeptide(L)'
;MTEGLIATWRRELGSDLRRALAIGAARTPLDPPGGGAWLAAWALACLTTGLTLWLAGGYHAGFAGLNAAADSYPGWVLQWLTAVGGDAAPFALGLFLARRYPRVLLALMLAAILASAYSRGLKPLFDAARPSAVMPLADFNLIGPALRRASFPSGHSVAAGALCGVLVYYARWSETRVLWVLLATLVGLSRVAVGVHWPVDVAFGLAGGVLAAWIGARLAARWGALASKPGVHLTLVAICALSAISLLPGGGDYPLARPLLQALGGAALAYALAGYVVMPLVRRRRAVPVGSAARAESDP
;
A
#
# COMPACT_ATOMS: atom_id res chain seq x y z
N MET A 1 23.18 34.62 13.71
CA MET A 1 21.73 34.80 13.42
C MET A 1 21.10 33.55 12.78
N THR A 2 21.76 32.90 11.83
CA THR A 2 21.29 31.70 11.09
C THR A 2 21.07 30.45 11.94
N GLU A 3 21.96 30.15 12.90
CA GLU A 3 21.80 28.98 13.79
C GLU A 3 20.57 29.07 14.70
N GLY A 4 20.28 30.26 15.24
CA GLY A 4 19.09 30.49 16.06
C GLY A 4 17.79 30.34 15.26
N LEU A 5 17.80 30.72 13.98
CA LEU A 5 16.68 30.52 13.07
C LEU A 5 16.45 29.02 12.84
N ILE A 6 17.47 28.27 12.41
CA ILE A 6 17.37 26.84 12.11
C ILE A 6 16.91 26.03 13.34
N ALA A 7 17.47 26.32 14.52
CA ALA A 7 17.09 25.65 15.76
C ALA A 7 15.61 25.91 16.12
N THR A 8 15.12 27.12 15.89
CA THR A 8 13.72 27.48 16.13
C THR A 8 12.79 26.78 15.15
N TRP A 9 13.15 26.73 13.87
CA TRP A 9 12.41 26.00 12.85
C TRP A 9 12.29 24.51 13.17
N ARG A 10 13.39 23.88 13.60
CA ARG A 10 13.40 22.47 14.00
C ARG A 10 12.46 22.20 15.19
N ARG A 11 12.44 23.09 16.19
CA ARG A 11 11.57 22.96 17.36
C ARG A 11 10.09 23.08 16.99
N GLU A 12 9.74 24.03 16.13
CA GLU A 12 8.36 24.29 15.70
C GLU A 12 7.81 23.18 14.80
N LEU A 13 8.55 22.76 13.78
CA LEU A 13 8.16 21.61 12.95
C LEU A 13 7.99 20.34 13.80
N GLY A 14 8.87 20.16 14.78
CA GLY A 14 8.78 19.07 15.73
C GLY A 14 7.53 19.12 16.63
N SER A 15 7.13 20.30 17.10
CA SER A 15 5.95 20.45 17.96
C SER A 15 4.65 20.26 17.19
N ASP A 16 4.55 20.81 15.98
CA ASP A 16 3.41 20.61 15.08
C ASP A 16 3.28 19.14 14.65
N LEU A 17 4.39 18.47 14.31
CA LEU A 17 4.38 17.04 14.02
C LEU A 17 3.90 16.21 15.22
N ARG A 18 4.44 16.44 16.42
CA ARG A 18 3.98 15.73 17.63
C ARG A 18 2.48 15.91 17.87
N ARG A 19 1.98 17.13 17.68
CA ARG A 19 0.54 17.42 17.79
C ARG A 19 -0.27 16.66 16.74
N ALA A 20 0.16 16.68 15.48
CA ALA A 20 -0.51 15.96 14.40
C ALA A 20 -0.56 14.44 14.65
N LEU A 21 0.54 13.86 15.13
CA LEU A 21 0.62 12.45 15.47
C LEU A 21 -0.29 12.08 16.64
N ALA A 22 -0.35 12.90 17.70
CA ALA A 22 -1.25 12.68 18.83
C ALA A 22 -2.73 12.67 18.38
N ILE A 23 -3.13 13.67 17.58
CA ILE A 23 -4.48 13.75 17.01
C ILE A 23 -4.76 12.54 16.10
N GLY A 24 -3.83 12.18 15.23
CA GLY A 24 -3.98 11.05 14.30
C GLY A 24 -4.08 9.70 15.02
N ALA A 25 -3.28 9.50 16.07
CA ALA A 25 -3.34 8.31 16.92
C ALA A 25 -4.70 8.19 17.61
N ALA A 26 -5.25 9.29 18.13
CA ALA A 26 -6.57 9.31 18.77
C ALA A 26 -7.72 8.97 17.79
N ARG A 27 -7.57 9.27 16.49
CA ARG A 27 -8.57 8.89 15.46
C ARG A 27 -8.66 7.40 15.17
N THR A 28 -7.57 6.66 15.40
CA THR A 28 -7.45 5.26 14.99
C THR A 28 -7.55 4.37 16.23
N PRO A 29 -8.66 3.64 16.44
CA PRO A 29 -8.80 2.73 17.57
C PRO A 29 -7.73 1.62 17.48
N LEU A 30 -7.28 1.11 18.64
CA LEU A 30 -6.32 0.00 18.67
C LEU A 30 -6.93 -1.29 18.13
N ASP A 31 -8.20 -1.55 18.48
CA ASP A 31 -8.97 -2.68 17.96
C ASP A 31 -10.35 -2.20 17.47
N PRO A 32 -10.50 -1.86 16.17
CA PRO A 32 -11.77 -1.48 15.59
C PRO A 32 -12.77 -2.66 15.57
N PRO A 33 -14.04 -2.42 15.91
CA PRO A 33 -15.05 -3.48 15.95
C PRO A 33 -15.25 -4.13 14.58
N GLY A 34 -15.22 -5.46 14.57
CA GLY A 34 -15.44 -6.28 13.38
C GLY A 34 -14.29 -6.32 12.38
N GLY A 35 -13.20 -5.56 12.57
CA GLY A 35 -12.05 -5.57 11.65
C GLY A 35 -11.42 -6.95 11.52
N GLY A 36 -11.13 -7.61 12.65
CA GLY A 36 -10.59 -8.98 12.66
C GLY A 36 -11.53 -10.02 12.05
N ALA A 37 -12.84 -9.93 12.32
CA ALA A 37 -13.83 -10.86 11.77
C ALA A 37 -13.94 -10.74 10.24
N TRP A 38 -13.89 -9.52 9.70
CA TRP A 38 -13.86 -9.28 8.26
C TRP A 38 -12.60 -9.85 7.60
N LEU A 39 -11.43 -9.65 8.20
CA LEU A 39 -10.19 -10.24 7.67
C LEU A 39 -10.21 -11.77 7.74
N ALA A 40 -10.74 -12.36 8.81
CA ALA A 40 -10.88 -13.80 8.93
C ALA A 40 -11.83 -14.37 7.85
N ALA A 41 -13.00 -13.75 7.66
CA ALA A 41 -13.96 -14.15 6.63
C ALA A 41 -13.36 -14.00 5.22
N TRP A 42 -12.64 -12.91 4.95
CA TRP A 42 -12.01 -12.69 3.65
C TRP A 42 -10.86 -13.68 3.39
N ALA A 43 -9.98 -13.91 4.37
CA ALA A 43 -8.93 -14.91 4.26
C ALA A 43 -9.51 -16.31 4.01
N LEU A 44 -10.58 -16.69 4.74
CA LEU A 44 -11.27 -17.96 4.53
C LEU A 44 -11.89 -18.06 3.13
N ALA A 45 -12.52 -16.99 2.63
CA ALA A 45 -13.06 -16.96 1.27
C ALA A 45 -11.95 -17.14 0.21
N CYS A 46 -10.80 -16.52 0.40
CA CYS A 46 -9.64 -16.69 -0.49
C CYS A 46 -9.08 -18.13 -0.43
N LEU A 47 -8.91 -18.68 0.77
CA LEU A 47 -8.40 -20.05 0.96
C LEU A 47 -9.35 -21.10 0.39
N THR A 48 -10.65 -20.97 0.66
CA THR A 48 -11.68 -21.86 0.11
C THR A 48 -11.71 -21.78 -1.40
N THR A 49 -11.69 -20.58 -1.98
CA THR A 49 -11.61 -20.41 -3.45
C THR A 49 -10.37 -21.09 -4.03
N GLY A 50 -9.19 -20.85 -3.46
CA GLY A 50 -7.94 -21.45 -3.93
C GLY A 50 -7.92 -22.98 -3.82
N LEU A 51 -8.42 -23.53 -2.70
CA LEU A 51 -8.55 -24.97 -2.48
C LEU A 51 -9.57 -25.60 -3.42
N THR A 52 -10.74 -24.98 -3.60
CA THR A 52 -11.76 -25.48 -4.53
C THR A 52 -11.24 -25.52 -5.96
N LEU A 53 -10.56 -24.46 -6.42
CA LEU A 53 -9.92 -24.45 -7.74
C LEU A 53 -8.91 -25.59 -7.88
N TRP A 54 -8.03 -25.74 -6.89
CA TRP A 54 -6.99 -26.75 -6.92
C TRP A 54 -7.55 -28.18 -6.89
N LEU A 55 -8.52 -28.46 -6.03
CA LEU A 55 -9.12 -29.79 -5.88
C LEU A 55 -10.04 -30.15 -7.06
N ALA A 56 -10.79 -29.20 -7.60
CA ALA A 56 -11.75 -29.46 -8.67
C ALA A 56 -11.13 -29.48 -10.07
N GLY A 57 -10.10 -28.65 -10.32
CA GLY A 57 -9.53 -28.48 -11.67
C GLY A 57 -8.00 -28.47 -11.73
N GLY A 58 -7.32 -28.77 -10.63
CA GLY A 58 -5.87 -28.74 -10.54
C GLY A 58 -5.28 -27.33 -10.40
N TYR A 59 -3.95 -27.23 -10.40
CA TYR A 59 -3.23 -25.99 -10.08
C TYR A 59 -3.49 -24.85 -11.10
N HIS A 60 -3.77 -25.20 -12.36
CA HIS A 60 -4.02 -24.24 -13.44
C HIS A 60 -5.52 -23.90 -13.63
N ALA A 61 -6.39 -24.41 -12.76
CA ALA A 61 -7.85 -24.29 -12.89
C ALA A 61 -8.30 -22.83 -13.10
N GLY A 62 -9.20 -22.62 -14.07
CA GLY A 62 -9.79 -21.32 -14.37
C GLY A 62 -8.92 -20.36 -15.18
N PHE A 63 -7.65 -20.69 -15.44
CA PHE A 63 -6.72 -19.79 -16.14
C PHE A 63 -7.22 -19.40 -17.54
N ALA A 64 -7.55 -20.38 -18.39
CA ALA A 64 -7.92 -20.13 -19.79
C ALA A 64 -9.12 -19.17 -19.91
N GLY A 65 -10.19 -19.39 -19.14
CA GLY A 65 -11.37 -18.53 -19.17
C GLY A 65 -11.09 -17.11 -18.65
N LEU A 66 -10.37 -16.98 -17.54
CA LEU A 66 -10.03 -15.68 -16.96
C LEU A 66 -9.04 -14.90 -17.82
N ASN A 67 -8.09 -15.57 -18.46
CA ASN A 67 -7.12 -14.96 -19.36
C ASN A 67 -7.73 -14.58 -20.71
N ALA A 68 -8.63 -15.39 -21.27
CA ALA A 68 -9.39 -15.04 -22.47
C ALA A 68 -10.32 -13.83 -22.23
N ALA A 69 -10.90 -13.72 -21.02
CA ALA A 69 -11.69 -12.53 -20.66
C ALA A 69 -10.87 -11.23 -20.68
N ALA A 70 -9.53 -11.31 -20.64
CA ALA A 70 -8.65 -10.14 -20.75
C ALA A 70 -8.79 -9.41 -22.10
N ASP A 71 -9.11 -10.13 -23.19
CA ASP A 71 -9.27 -9.56 -24.53
C ASP A 71 -10.44 -8.58 -24.63
N SER A 72 -11.38 -8.66 -23.70
CA SER A 72 -12.52 -7.73 -23.62
C SER A 72 -12.13 -6.37 -23.03
N TYR A 73 -10.91 -6.20 -22.52
CA TYR A 73 -10.47 -4.99 -21.85
C TYR A 73 -9.28 -4.32 -22.55
N PRO A 74 -9.23 -2.98 -22.61
CA PRO A 74 -8.07 -2.29 -23.13
C PRO A 74 -6.80 -2.63 -22.32
N GLY A 75 -5.69 -2.87 -23.01
CA GLY A 75 -4.42 -3.24 -22.36
C GLY A 75 -3.93 -2.24 -21.30
N TRP A 76 -4.26 -0.95 -21.44
CA TRP A 76 -3.92 0.06 -20.43
C TRP A 76 -4.64 -0.17 -19.10
N VAL A 77 -5.91 -0.62 -19.11
CA VAL A 77 -6.68 -0.93 -17.89
C VAL A 77 -5.99 -2.05 -17.11
N LEU A 78 -5.65 -3.14 -17.80
CA LEU A 78 -5.01 -4.31 -17.21
C LEU A 78 -3.64 -3.97 -16.64
N GLN A 79 -2.85 -3.18 -17.38
CA GLN A 79 -1.54 -2.72 -16.93
C GLN A 79 -1.65 -1.78 -15.72
N TRP A 80 -2.62 -0.87 -15.70
CA TRP A 80 -2.85 0.05 -14.58
C TRP A 80 -3.24 -0.71 -13.32
N LEU A 81 -4.21 -1.62 -13.41
CA LEU A 81 -4.65 -2.45 -12.27
C LEU A 81 -3.48 -3.27 -11.71
N THR A 82 -2.72 -3.92 -12.58
CA THR A 82 -1.53 -4.69 -12.17
C THR A 82 -0.48 -3.80 -11.50
N ALA A 83 -0.17 -2.64 -12.10
CA ALA A 83 0.93 -1.80 -11.65
C ALA A 83 0.72 -1.23 -10.25
N VAL A 84 -0.53 -0.95 -9.85
CA VAL A 84 -0.86 -0.49 -8.49
C VAL A 84 -0.55 -1.56 -7.42
N GLY A 85 -0.54 -2.84 -7.80
CA GLY A 85 -0.12 -3.95 -6.95
C GLY A 85 1.40 -4.21 -6.91
N GLY A 86 2.19 -3.45 -7.67
CA GLY A 86 3.64 -3.60 -7.73
C GLY A 86 4.35 -3.13 -6.45
N ASP A 87 5.60 -3.57 -6.24
CA ASP A 87 6.30 -3.46 -4.95
C ASP A 87 6.38 -2.03 -4.35
N ALA A 88 6.40 -0.98 -5.17
CA ALA A 88 6.55 0.40 -4.69
C ALA A 88 5.22 1.16 -4.49
N ALA A 89 4.19 0.85 -5.27
CA ALA A 89 2.93 1.61 -5.29
C ALA A 89 2.17 1.57 -3.94
N PRO A 90 2.05 0.43 -3.23
CA PRO A 90 1.45 0.38 -1.90
C PRO A 90 2.12 1.28 -0.87
N PHE A 91 3.45 1.40 -0.91
CA PHE A 91 4.19 2.28 -0.01
C PHE A 91 3.98 3.76 -0.37
N ALA A 92 3.96 4.09 -1.67
CA ALA A 92 3.64 5.44 -2.12
C ALA A 92 2.23 5.87 -1.66
N LEU A 93 1.24 4.98 -1.76
CA LEU A 93 -0.11 5.20 -1.23
C LEU A 93 -0.13 5.44 0.29
N GLY A 94 0.81 4.84 1.02
CA GLY A 94 1.02 5.07 2.45
C GLY A 94 1.28 6.54 2.82
N LEU A 95 1.85 7.36 1.92
CA LEU A 95 2.09 8.79 2.18
C LEU A 95 0.80 9.58 2.38
N PHE A 96 -0.28 9.23 1.68
CA PHE A 96 -1.58 9.90 1.82
C PHE A 96 -2.18 9.69 3.22
N LEU A 97 -1.85 8.57 3.85
CA LEU A 97 -2.33 8.19 5.18
C LEU A 97 -1.37 8.64 6.28
N ALA A 98 -0.07 8.72 5.99
CA ALA A 98 1.00 8.82 6.97
C ALA A 98 0.73 9.87 8.06
N ARG A 99 0.45 11.11 7.65
CA ARG A 99 0.28 12.20 8.62
C ARG A 99 -1.05 12.16 9.36
N ARG A 100 -2.10 11.64 8.72
CA ARG A 100 -3.48 11.66 9.24
C ARG A 100 -3.79 10.46 10.13
N TYR A 101 -3.16 9.32 9.83
CA TYR A 101 -3.40 8.00 10.41
C TYR A 101 -2.07 7.27 10.70
N PRO A 102 -1.23 7.75 11.65
CA PRO A 102 0.10 7.19 11.88
C PRO A 102 0.09 5.73 12.36
N ARG A 103 -0.95 5.30 13.09
CA ARG A 103 -1.13 3.89 13.48
C ARG A 103 -1.40 2.98 12.30
N VAL A 104 -2.17 3.45 11.32
CA VAL A 104 -2.43 2.72 10.06
C VAL A 104 -1.13 2.59 9.26
N LEU A 105 -0.30 3.64 9.21
CA LEU A 105 1.02 3.55 8.57
C LEU A 105 1.93 2.51 9.24
N LEU A 106 1.95 2.47 10.58
CA LEU A 106 2.71 1.45 11.31
C LEU A 106 2.20 0.04 11.00
N ALA A 107 0.87 -0.16 10.99
CA ALA A 107 0.26 -1.44 10.64
C ALA A 107 0.61 -1.85 9.19
N LEU A 108 0.59 -0.92 8.25
CA LEU A 108 1.00 -1.15 6.86
C LEU A 108 2.47 -1.60 6.77
N MET A 109 3.39 -0.99 7.51
CA MET A 109 4.79 -1.42 7.49
C MET A 109 4.98 -2.82 8.08
N LEU A 110 4.35 -3.10 9.21
CA LEU A 110 4.43 -4.43 9.83
C LEU A 110 3.81 -5.49 8.94
N ALA A 111 2.66 -5.19 8.32
CA ALA A 111 2.03 -6.06 7.33
C ALA A 111 2.93 -6.27 6.11
N ALA A 112 3.58 -5.23 5.58
CA ALA A 112 4.47 -5.34 4.43
C ALA A 112 5.70 -6.23 4.70
N ILE A 113 6.27 -6.17 5.91
CA ILE A 113 7.36 -7.07 6.33
C ILE A 113 6.89 -8.52 6.34
N LEU A 114 5.75 -8.78 6.98
CA LEU A 114 5.18 -10.14 7.07
C LEU A 114 4.76 -10.68 5.70
N ALA A 115 4.15 -9.84 4.86
CA ALA A 115 3.75 -10.15 3.49
C ALA A 115 4.98 -10.46 2.61
N SER A 116 6.06 -9.70 2.78
CA SER A 116 7.33 -9.95 2.08
C SER A 116 7.95 -11.28 2.53
N ALA A 117 7.95 -11.57 3.83
CA ALA A 117 8.43 -12.84 4.36
C ALA A 117 7.60 -14.02 3.83
N TYR A 118 6.27 -13.90 3.80
CA TYR A 118 5.36 -14.90 3.23
C TYR A 118 5.65 -15.14 1.74
N SER A 119 5.66 -14.09 0.93
CA SER A 119 5.86 -14.20 -0.52
C SER A 119 7.25 -14.74 -0.88
N ARG A 120 8.31 -14.15 -0.30
CA ARG A 120 9.69 -14.53 -0.61
C ARG A 120 10.08 -15.87 0.01
N GLY A 121 9.52 -16.23 1.17
CA GLY A 121 9.77 -17.51 1.83
C GLY A 121 9.12 -18.70 1.12
N LEU A 122 7.90 -18.53 0.60
CA LEU A 122 7.20 -19.61 -0.10
C LEU A 122 7.68 -19.83 -1.54
N LYS A 123 8.12 -18.79 -2.24
CA LYS A 123 8.63 -18.90 -3.62
C LYS A 123 9.65 -20.03 -3.85
N PRO A 124 10.75 -20.14 -3.08
CA PRO A 124 11.72 -21.22 -3.27
C PRO A 124 11.21 -22.59 -2.80
N LEU A 125 10.23 -22.64 -1.88
CA LEU A 125 9.67 -23.90 -1.39
C LEU A 125 8.81 -24.60 -2.44
N PHE A 126 8.06 -23.82 -3.23
CA PHE A 126 7.18 -24.37 -4.26
C PHE A 126 7.80 -24.40 -5.66
N ASP A 127 8.71 -23.45 -5.98
CA ASP A 127 9.30 -23.22 -7.31
C ASP A 127 8.33 -23.44 -8.49
N ALA A 128 7.08 -23.00 -8.31
CA ALA A 128 6.02 -23.33 -9.24
C ALA A 128 6.26 -22.68 -10.62
N ALA A 129 6.05 -23.47 -11.68
CA ALA A 129 6.13 -23.00 -13.05
C ALA A 129 5.04 -21.95 -13.33
N ARG A 130 5.37 -20.92 -14.12
CA ARG A 130 4.42 -19.90 -14.58
C ARG A 130 3.75 -20.32 -15.89
N PRO A 131 2.65 -19.66 -16.33
CA PRO A 131 2.00 -19.98 -17.60
C PRO A 131 2.94 -20.03 -18.79
N SER A 132 3.85 -19.04 -18.92
CA SER A 132 4.84 -18.99 -20.00
C SER A 132 5.85 -20.17 -20.02
N ALA A 133 5.95 -20.94 -18.93
CA ALA A 133 6.84 -22.09 -18.83
C ALA A 133 6.19 -23.39 -19.30
N VAL A 134 4.86 -23.48 -19.28
CA VAL A 134 4.11 -24.72 -19.51
C VAL A 134 3.15 -24.63 -20.71
N MET A 135 2.86 -23.42 -21.19
CA MET A 135 2.00 -23.18 -22.35
C MET A 135 2.76 -22.42 -23.44
N PRO A 136 2.51 -22.72 -24.73
CA PRO A 136 2.94 -21.87 -25.84
C PRO A 136 2.44 -20.44 -25.68
N LEU A 137 3.28 -19.44 -25.97
CA LEU A 137 2.93 -18.02 -25.85
C LEU A 137 1.82 -17.57 -26.82
N ALA A 138 1.54 -18.36 -27.86
CA ALA A 138 0.46 -18.11 -28.80
C ALA A 138 -0.93 -18.49 -28.24
N ASP A 139 -0.99 -19.26 -27.15
CA ASP A 139 -2.23 -19.86 -26.65
C ASP A 139 -2.90 -19.03 -25.55
N PHE A 140 -2.28 -17.93 -25.14
CA PHE A 140 -2.81 -17.08 -24.07
C PHE A 140 -2.30 -15.63 -24.15
N ASN A 141 -3.02 -14.73 -23.51
CA ASN A 141 -2.69 -13.32 -23.42
C ASN A 141 -1.57 -13.09 -22.41
N LEU A 142 -0.37 -12.78 -22.90
CA LEU A 142 0.76 -12.36 -22.09
C LEU A 142 1.01 -10.85 -22.25
N ILE A 143 0.87 -10.12 -21.15
CA ILE A 143 1.22 -8.69 -21.09
C ILE A 143 2.35 -8.51 -20.06
N GLY A 144 3.50 -8.04 -20.52
CA GLY A 144 4.71 -7.89 -19.69
C GLY A 144 5.69 -9.05 -19.86
N PRO A 145 6.62 -9.26 -18.92
CA PRO A 145 7.72 -10.20 -19.08
C PRO A 145 7.27 -11.67 -18.97
N ALA A 146 7.84 -12.52 -19.84
CA ALA A 146 7.68 -13.97 -19.84
C ALA A 146 8.50 -14.65 -18.72
N LEU A 147 8.20 -14.33 -17.46
CA LEU A 147 8.82 -15.01 -16.32
C LEU A 147 8.39 -16.48 -16.29
N ARG A 148 9.33 -17.40 -16.00
CA ARG A 148 9.09 -18.86 -16.09
C ARG A 148 8.90 -19.59 -14.75
N ARG A 149 9.49 -19.11 -13.65
CA ARG A 149 9.52 -19.80 -12.35
C ARG A 149 9.02 -18.93 -11.19
N ALA A 150 8.91 -19.54 -10.01
CA ALA A 150 8.47 -18.90 -8.76
C ALA A 150 7.11 -18.19 -8.88
N SER A 151 6.13 -18.89 -9.46
CA SER A 151 4.74 -18.40 -9.62
C SER A 151 4.03 -18.27 -8.28
N PHE A 152 4.13 -19.28 -7.41
CA PHE A 152 3.39 -19.32 -6.15
C PHE A 152 4.17 -18.68 -4.99
N PRO A 153 3.51 -17.89 -4.12
CA PRO A 153 2.23 -17.19 -4.36
C PRO A 153 2.45 -15.92 -5.22
N SER A 154 1.36 -15.34 -5.71
CA SER A 154 1.39 -14.09 -6.47
C SER A 154 1.80 -12.90 -5.58
N GLY A 155 2.98 -12.32 -5.82
CA GLY A 155 3.51 -11.22 -5.01
C GLY A 155 2.64 -9.96 -5.02
N HIS A 156 2.06 -9.61 -6.18
CA HIS A 156 1.15 -8.46 -6.28
C HIS A 156 -0.15 -8.72 -5.50
N SER A 157 -0.65 -9.95 -5.52
CA SER A 157 -1.84 -10.34 -4.74
C SER A 157 -1.56 -10.28 -3.24
N VAL A 158 -0.37 -10.73 -2.81
CA VAL A 158 0.10 -10.60 -1.42
C VAL A 158 0.20 -9.13 -0.99
N ALA A 159 0.80 -8.27 -1.82
CA ALA A 159 0.91 -6.84 -1.53
C ALA A 159 -0.46 -6.15 -1.48
N ALA A 160 -1.36 -6.46 -2.42
CA ALA A 160 -2.71 -5.93 -2.47
C ALA A 160 -3.54 -6.37 -1.24
N GLY A 161 -3.47 -7.65 -0.88
CA GLY A 161 -4.10 -8.19 0.32
C GLY A 161 -3.57 -7.56 1.61
N ALA A 162 -2.27 -7.26 1.69
CA ALA A 162 -1.68 -6.59 2.85
C ALA A 162 -2.14 -5.14 2.97
N LEU A 163 -2.05 -4.35 1.89
CA LEU A 163 -2.48 -2.96 1.88
C LEU A 163 -3.98 -2.84 2.16
N CYS A 164 -4.80 -3.52 1.35
CA CYS A 164 -6.26 -3.44 1.47
C CYS A 164 -6.74 -4.11 2.74
N GLY A 165 -6.10 -5.18 3.23
CA GLY A 165 -6.41 -5.80 4.52
C GLY A 165 -6.24 -4.83 5.69
N VAL A 166 -5.18 -4.03 5.71
CA VAL A 166 -5.04 -3.01 6.76
C VAL A 166 -6.13 -1.95 6.64
N LEU A 167 -6.50 -1.53 5.42
CA LEU A 167 -7.59 -0.58 5.20
C LEU A 167 -8.96 -1.16 5.61
N VAL A 168 -9.23 -2.43 5.33
CA VAL A 168 -10.43 -3.16 5.78
C VAL A 168 -10.47 -3.23 7.30
N TYR A 169 -9.35 -3.53 7.96
CA TYR A 169 -9.28 -3.63 9.41
C TYR A 169 -9.72 -2.33 10.08
N TYR A 170 -9.20 -1.18 9.62
CA TYR A 170 -9.50 0.12 10.20
C TYR A 170 -10.71 0.84 9.59
N ALA A 171 -11.35 0.27 8.56
CA ALA A 171 -12.56 0.85 7.97
C ALA A 171 -13.74 0.75 8.93
N ARG A 172 -14.45 1.88 9.09
CA ARG A 172 -15.64 1.99 9.94
C ARG A 172 -16.90 1.39 9.31
N TRP A 173 -17.02 1.50 7.99
CA TRP A 173 -18.24 1.16 7.23
C TRP A 173 -18.03 -0.10 6.41
N SER A 174 -19.05 -0.94 6.32
CA SER A 174 -18.99 -2.23 5.62
C SER A 174 -18.77 -2.06 4.11
N GLU A 175 -19.36 -1.03 3.54
CA GLU A 175 -19.28 -0.63 2.14
C GLU A 175 -17.85 -0.26 1.77
N THR A 176 -17.16 0.44 2.67
CA THR A 176 -15.72 0.74 2.51
C THR A 176 -14.87 -0.52 2.57
N ARG A 177 -15.24 -1.50 3.43
CA ARG A 177 -14.53 -2.79 3.48
C ARG A 177 -14.69 -3.58 2.18
N VAL A 178 -15.91 -3.66 1.67
CA VAL A 178 -16.23 -4.31 0.38
C VAL A 178 -15.44 -3.66 -0.75
N LEU A 179 -15.37 -2.34 -0.81
CA LEU A 179 -14.57 -1.63 -1.82
C LEU A 179 -13.09 -2.06 -1.80
N TRP A 180 -12.47 -2.13 -0.62
CA TRP A 180 -11.06 -2.55 -0.51
C TRP A 180 -10.85 -4.01 -0.87
N VAL A 181 -11.78 -4.89 -0.51
CA VAL A 181 -11.77 -6.30 -0.93
C VAL A 181 -11.83 -6.40 -2.45
N LEU A 182 -12.77 -5.68 -3.09
CA LEU A 182 -12.92 -5.67 -4.55
C LEU A 182 -11.67 -5.15 -5.24
N LEU A 183 -11.08 -4.05 -4.77
CA LEU A 183 -9.86 -3.49 -5.35
C LEU A 183 -8.69 -4.48 -5.26
N ALA A 184 -8.49 -5.15 -4.12
CA ALA A 184 -7.46 -6.16 -3.99
C ALA A 184 -7.70 -7.37 -4.90
N THR A 185 -8.95 -7.82 -5.01
CA THR A 185 -9.33 -8.91 -5.92
C THR A 185 -9.08 -8.52 -7.38
N LEU A 186 -9.39 -7.29 -7.80
CA LEU A 186 -9.12 -6.81 -9.15
C LEU A 186 -7.62 -6.77 -9.46
N VAL A 187 -6.78 -6.32 -8.52
CA VAL A 187 -5.32 -6.36 -8.65
C VAL A 187 -4.80 -7.81 -8.74
N GLY A 188 -5.42 -8.73 -7.99
CA GLY A 188 -5.08 -10.15 -8.06
C GLY A 188 -5.46 -10.76 -9.41
N LEU A 189 -6.71 -10.58 -9.84
CA LEU A 189 -7.23 -11.10 -11.11
C LEU A 189 -6.50 -10.51 -12.32
N SER A 190 -6.05 -9.26 -12.25
CA SER A 190 -5.24 -8.67 -13.32
C SER A 190 -3.94 -9.45 -13.56
N ARG A 191 -3.42 -10.20 -12.58
CA ARG A 191 -2.24 -11.06 -12.75
C ARG A 191 -2.51 -12.31 -13.59
N VAL A 192 -3.73 -12.82 -13.52
CA VAL A 192 -4.20 -13.91 -14.40
C VAL A 192 -4.47 -13.36 -15.79
N ALA A 193 -5.13 -12.19 -15.87
CA ALA A 193 -5.46 -11.52 -17.12
C ALA A 193 -4.21 -11.18 -17.95
N VAL A 194 -3.12 -10.73 -17.31
CA VAL A 194 -1.84 -10.47 -18.01
C VAL A 194 -0.98 -11.72 -18.22
N GLY A 195 -1.44 -12.90 -17.81
CA GLY A 195 -0.83 -14.19 -18.16
C GLY A 195 0.40 -14.59 -17.34
N VAL A 196 0.61 -14.01 -16.15
CA VAL A 196 1.87 -14.22 -15.37
C VAL A 196 1.70 -15.04 -14.10
N HIS A 197 0.46 -15.36 -13.71
CA HIS A 197 0.12 -16.17 -12.53
C HIS A 197 -1.12 -17.04 -12.76
N TRP A 198 -1.21 -18.12 -12.01
CA TRP A 198 -2.40 -18.98 -11.95
C TRP A 198 -3.45 -18.42 -10.98
N PRO A 199 -4.74 -18.73 -11.14
CA PRO A 199 -5.79 -18.31 -10.20
C PRO A 199 -5.53 -18.77 -8.76
N VAL A 200 -4.95 -19.96 -8.59
CA VAL A 200 -4.54 -20.49 -7.28
C VAL A 200 -3.47 -19.60 -6.62
N ASP A 201 -2.48 -19.11 -7.38
CA ASP A 201 -1.44 -18.19 -6.86
C ASP A 201 -2.04 -16.89 -6.31
N VAL A 202 -3.09 -16.40 -6.96
CA VAL A 202 -3.80 -15.18 -6.59
C VAL A 202 -4.60 -15.38 -5.32
N ALA A 203 -5.38 -16.46 -5.25
CA ALA A 203 -6.21 -16.77 -4.09
C ALA A 203 -5.37 -16.93 -2.81
N PHE A 204 -4.32 -17.76 -2.86
CA PHE A 204 -3.40 -17.93 -1.73
C PHE A 204 -2.56 -16.68 -1.47
N GLY A 205 -2.21 -15.91 -2.50
CA GLY A 205 -1.54 -14.63 -2.35
C GLY A 205 -2.38 -13.62 -1.56
N LEU A 206 -3.65 -13.44 -1.93
CA LEU A 206 -4.59 -12.58 -1.19
C LEU A 206 -4.75 -13.06 0.26
N ALA A 207 -4.94 -14.37 0.47
CA ALA A 207 -5.05 -14.94 1.81
C ALA A 207 -3.82 -14.63 2.68
N GLY A 208 -2.61 -14.82 2.14
CA GLY A 208 -1.35 -14.50 2.83
C GLY A 208 -1.18 -13.01 3.12
N GLY A 209 -1.57 -12.15 2.17
CA GLY A 209 -1.59 -10.69 2.38
C GLY A 209 -2.56 -10.26 3.48
N VAL A 210 -3.77 -10.82 3.50
CA VAL A 210 -4.79 -10.54 4.52
C VAL A 210 -4.34 -11.03 5.90
N LEU A 211 -3.71 -12.21 5.97
CA LEU A 211 -3.12 -12.71 7.21
C LEU A 211 -2.01 -11.77 7.72
N ALA A 212 -1.13 -11.31 6.83
CA ALA A 212 -0.09 -10.34 7.17
C ALA A 212 -0.69 -9.01 7.67
N ALA A 213 -1.77 -8.53 7.05
CA ALA A 213 -2.51 -7.35 7.50
C ALA A 213 -3.09 -7.53 8.91
N TRP A 214 -3.69 -8.68 9.18
CA TRP A 214 -4.28 -8.97 10.49
C TRP A 214 -3.20 -9.00 11.59
N ILE A 215 -2.12 -9.74 11.39
CA ILE A 215 -1.01 -9.82 12.34
C ILE A 215 -0.35 -8.45 12.48
N GLY A 216 -0.10 -7.75 11.37
CA GLY A 216 0.49 -6.41 11.35
C GLY A 216 -0.34 -5.39 12.13
N ALA A 217 -1.67 -5.41 11.99
CA ALA A 217 -2.58 -4.57 12.76
C ALA A 217 -2.57 -4.91 14.25
N ARG A 218 -2.54 -6.19 14.62
CA ARG A 218 -2.42 -6.63 16.02
C ARG A 218 -1.10 -6.22 16.66
N LEU A 219 0.02 -6.31 15.92
CA LEU A 219 1.32 -5.83 16.38
C LEU A 219 1.34 -4.30 16.49
N ALA A 220 0.75 -3.58 15.54
CA ALA A 220 0.61 -2.13 15.60
C ALA A 220 -0.28 -1.68 16.78
N ALA A 221 -1.29 -2.46 17.16
CA ALA A 221 -2.09 -2.20 18.35
C ALA A 221 -1.25 -2.35 19.63
N ARG A 222 -0.43 -3.41 19.71
CA ARG A 222 0.50 -3.64 20.84
C ARG A 222 1.58 -2.57 20.95
N TRP A 223 2.10 -2.11 19.81
CA TRP A 223 3.18 -1.12 19.74
C TRP A 223 2.70 0.26 19.28
N GLY A 224 1.42 0.59 19.50
CA GLY A 224 0.79 1.80 18.97
C GLY A 224 1.43 3.10 19.42
N ALA A 225 2.16 3.09 20.55
CA ALA A 225 2.95 4.23 21.02
C ALA A 225 4.12 4.58 20.08
N LEU A 226 4.67 3.61 19.33
CA LEU A 226 5.74 3.84 18.35
C LEU A 226 5.27 4.75 17.21
N ALA A 227 4.01 4.64 16.80
CA ALA A 227 3.43 5.47 15.74
C ALA A 227 3.42 6.97 16.10
N SER A 228 3.42 7.30 17.40
CA SER A 228 3.45 8.67 17.89
C SER A 228 4.87 9.23 18.09
N LYS A 229 5.91 8.39 17.98
CA LYS A 229 7.31 8.83 18.12
C LYS A 229 7.76 9.50 16.80
N PRO A 230 8.11 10.80 16.79
CA PRO A 230 8.43 11.51 15.55
C PRO A 230 9.56 10.87 14.73
N GLY A 231 10.62 10.38 15.39
CA GLY A 231 11.74 9.74 14.70
C GLY A 231 11.32 8.47 13.95
N VAL A 232 10.61 7.55 14.62
CA VAL A 232 10.07 6.33 14.00
C VAL A 232 9.16 6.69 12.84
N HIS A 233 8.22 7.62 13.08
CA HIS A 233 7.26 8.06 12.08
C HIS A 233 7.94 8.62 10.81
N LEU A 234 8.93 9.49 10.98
CA LEU A 234 9.68 10.07 9.86
C LEU A 234 10.48 9.02 9.09
N THR A 235 11.01 7.99 9.76
CA THR A 235 11.62 6.84 9.07
C THR A 235 10.62 6.12 8.19
N LEU A 236 9.40 5.87 8.69
CA LEU A 236 8.35 5.23 7.88
C LEU A 236 7.96 6.09 6.67
N VAL A 237 7.84 7.41 6.88
CA VAL A 237 7.59 8.38 5.80
C VAL A 237 8.71 8.38 4.78
N ALA A 238 9.98 8.30 5.21
CA ALA A 238 11.12 8.25 4.30
C ALA A 238 11.10 7.00 3.41
N ILE A 239 10.78 5.82 3.97
CA ILE A 239 10.61 4.58 3.19
C ILE A 239 9.52 4.75 2.13
N CYS A 240 8.38 5.34 2.51
CA CYS A 240 7.27 5.59 1.59
C CYS A 240 7.65 6.63 0.51
N ALA A 241 8.42 7.67 0.88
CA ALA A 241 8.90 8.69 -0.04
C ALA A 241 9.92 8.13 -1.04
N LEU A 242 10.87 7.30 -0.59
CA LEU A 242 11.81 6.61 -1.48
C LEU A 242 11.08 5.68 -2.46
N SER A 243 10.03 4.99 -1.99
CA SER A 243 9.17 4.17 -2.85
C SER A 243 8.37 5.02 -3.84
N ALA A 244 7.90 6.21 -3.45
CA ALA A 244 7.22 7.11 -4.37
C ALA A 244 8.19 7.70 -5.42
N ILE A 245 9.44 7.99 -5.02
CA ILE A 245 10.50 8.46 -5.94
C ILE A 245 10.85 7.38 -6.96
N SER A 246 10.90 6.10 -6.56
CA SER A 246 11.24 5.01 -7.49
C SER A 246 10.20 4.79 -8.60
N LEU A 247 9.00 5.35 -8.47
CA LEU A 247 7.97 5.35 -9.52
C LEU A 247 8.21 6.39 -10.64
N LEU A 248 9.08 7.37 -10.42
CA LEU A 248 9.29 8.50 -11.34
C LEU A 248 10.14 8.19 -12.58
N PRO A 249 11.24 7.42 -12.51
CA PRO A 249 12.16 7.21 -13.64
C PRO A 249 11.58 6.45 -14.84
N GLY A 250 10.29 6.08 -14.83
CA GLY A 250 9.62 5.44 -15.97
C GLY A 250 10.05 3.98 -16.22
N GLY A 251 10.80 3.37 -15.30
CA GLY A 251 11.13 1.95 -15.34
C GLY A 251 9.93 1.05 -14.97
N GLY A 252 9.94 -0.19 -15.45
CA GLY A 252 8.96 -1.21 -15.07
C GLY A 252 8.43 -2.04 -16.24
N ASP A 253 7.85 -3.18 -15.87
CA ASP A 253 7.35 -4.23 -16.77
C ASP A 253 6.09 -3.84 -17.58
N TYR A 254 5.48 -2.69 -17.25
CA TYR A 254 4.18 -2.26 -17.77
C TYR A 254 4.24 -0.83 -18.32
N PRO A 255 4.61 -0.64 -19.60
CA PRO A 255 4.80 0.68 -20.19
C PRO A 255 3.55 1.57 -20.17
N LEU A 256 2.36 1.01 -20.37
CA LEU A 256 1.11 1.79 -20.38
C LEU A 256 0.72 2.28 -18.99
N ALA A 257 1.25 1.67 -17.93
CA ALA A 257 1.02 2.09 -16.55
C ALA A 257 1.99 3.18 -16.05
N ARG A 258 3.05 3.49 -16.79
CA ARG A 258 4.03 4.52 -16.43
C ARG A 258 3.41 5.87 -16.07
N PRO A 259 2.52 6.48 -16.88
CA PRO A 259 1.94 7.78 -16.53
C PRO A 259 1.14 7.74 -15.23
N LEU A 260 0.42 6.64 -14.97
CA LEU A 260 -0.31 6.45 -13.72
C LEU A 260 0.66 6.36 -12.52
N LEU A 261 1.73 5.57 -12.63
CA LEU A 261 2.72 5.42 -11.57
C LEU A 261 3.48 6.72 -11.28
N GLN A 262 3.86 7.46 -12.32
CA GLN A 262 4.50 8.78 -12.18
C GLN A 262 3.57 9.79 -11.53
N ALA A 263 2.30 9.83 -11.95
CA ALA A 263 1.29 10.69 -11.33
C ALA A 263 1.06 10.32 -9.86
N LEU A 264 0.97 9.03 -9.53
CA LEU A 264 0.85 8.54 -8.16
C LEU A 264 2.06 8.95 -7.31
N GLY A 265 3.28 8.69 -7.78
CA GLY A 265 4.51 9.05 -7.08
C GLY A 265 4.63 10.56 -6.84
N GLY A 266 4.40 11.35 -7.89
CA GLY A 266 4.42 12.82 -7.81
C GLY A 266 3.37 13.37 -6.86
N ALA A 267 2.12 12.89 -6.94
CA ALA A 267 1.04 13.31 -6.05
C ALA A 267 1.31 12.94 -4.59
N ALA A 268 1.84 11.74 -4.34
CA ALA A 268 2.17 11.27 -3.00
C ALA A 268 3.30 12.11 -2.36
N LEU A 269 4.34 12.44 -3.13
CA LEU A 269 5.43 13.33 -2.71
C LEU A 269 4.94 14.76 -2.47
N ALA A 270 4.12 15.31 -3.37
CA ALA A 270 3.54 16.64 -3.21
C ALA A 270 2.66 16.72 -1.95
N TYR A 271 1.84 15.69 -1.69
CA TYR A 271 1.03 15.59 -0.48
C TYR A 271 1.89 15.54 0.79
N ALA A 272 2.98 14.77 0.77
CA ALA A 272 3.92 14.73 1.88
C ALA A 272 4.61 16.08 2.09
N LEU A 273 5.11 16.72 1.04
CA LEU A 273 5.74 18.04 1.12
C LEU A 273 4.77 19.09 1.69
N ALA A 274 3.53 19.09 1.20
CA ALA A 274 2.48 19.97 1.69
C ALA A 274 2.19 19.75 3.18
N GLY A 275 2.05 18.48 3.59
CA GLY A 275 1.69 18.11 4.96
C GLY A 275 2.80 18.32 5.98
N TYR A 276 4.06 17.98 5.65
CA TYR A 276 5.18 17.98 6.60
C TYR A 276 6.02 19.26 6.57
N VAL A 277 5.95 20.04 5.49
CA VAL A 277 6.77 21.26 5.34
C VAL A 277 5.89 22.49 5.12
N VAL A 278 5.08 22.54 4.07
CA VAL A 278 4.39 23.79 3.67
C VAL A 278 3.35 24.23 4.70
N MET A 279 2.41 23.34 5.07
CA MET A 279 1.31 23.68 5.97
C MET A 279 1.77 24.09 7.38
N PRO A 280 2.73 23.41 8.01
CA PRO A 280 3.30 23.87 9.28
C PRO A 280 3.86 25.30 9.21
N LEU A 281 4.55 25.65 8.11
CA LEU A 281 5.13 26.99 7.92
C LEU A 281 4.08 28.06 7.67
N VAL A 282 3.02 27.75 6.92
CA VAL A 282 1.89 28.67 6.72
C VAL A 282 1.16 28.95 8.04
N ARG A 283 0.91 27.90 8.85
CA ARG A 283 0.27 28.05 10.17
C ARG A 283 1.08 28.94 11.11
N ARG A 284 2.41 28.84 11.06
CA ARG A 284 3.31 29.72 11.81
C ARG A 284 3.13 31.19 11.40
N ARG A 285 3.18 31.51 10.10
CA ARG A 285 3.03 32.90 9.62
C ARG A 285 1.73 33.54 10.10
N ARG A 286 0.65 32.77 10.22
CA ARG A 286 -0.64 33.24 10.72
C ARG A 286 -0.72 33.38 12.25
N ALA A 287 0.15 32.70 12.99
CA ALA A 287 0.16 32.71 14.46
C ALA A 287 1.02 33.82 15.07
N VAL A 288 1.86 34.50 14.27
CA VAL A 288 2.60 35.70 14.69
C VAL A 288 1.63 36.89 14.59
N PRO A 289 1.21 37.53 15.70
CA PRO A 289 0.34 38.70 15.62
C PRO A 289 1.10 39.85 14.94
N VAL A 290 0.43 40.50 13.97
CA VAL A 290 0.84 41.80 13.45
C VAL A 290 0.63 42.81 14.58
N GLY A 291 1.61 42.96 15.47
CA GLY A 291 1.40 43.70 16.72
C GLY A 291 2.66 44.24 17.41
N SER A 292 3.78 44.36 16.69
CA SER A 292 5.00 45.02 17.22
C SER A 292 5.39 46.28 16.47
N ALA A 293 4.54 46.81 15.59
CA ALA A 293 4.80 48.05 14.84
C ALA A 293 4.18 49.31 15.48
N ALA A 294 3.45 49.20 16.59
CA ALA A 294 2.72 50.32 17.20
C ALA A 294 3.31 50.83 18.53
N ARG A 295 4.61 50.59 18.81
CA ARG A 295 5.29 51.08 20.03
C ARG A 295 6.46 52.03 19.74
N ALA A 296 6.46 52.71 18.59
CA ALA A 296 7.54 53.62 18.20
C ALA A 296 7.12 55.09 18.02
N GLU A 297 5.85 55.46 18.28
CA GLU A 297 5.37 56.85 18.17
C GLU A 297 4.57 57.25 19.42
N SER A 298 5.24 57.38 20.56
CA SER A 298 4.83 58.25 21.66
C SER A 298 5.94 58.32 22.71
N ASP A 299 6.93 59.18 22.46
CA ASP A 299 7.71 59.97 23.44
C ASP A 299 8.76 60.74 22.62
N PRO A 300 8.78 62.07 22.70
CA PRO A 300 9.23 62.76 23.92
C PRO A 300 8.25 63.75 24.53
#